data_AF-T2PKK4-F1
#
_entry.id   AF-T2PKK4-F1
#
_cell.length_a   1.000
_cell.length_b   1.000
_cell.length_c   1.000
_cell.angle_alpha   90.00
_cell.angle_beta   90.00
_cell.angle_gamma   90.00
#
_symmetry.space_group_name_H-M   'P 1'
#
loop_
_entity.id
_entity.type
_entity.pdbx_description
1 polymer ?
#
loop_
_entity_poly.entity_id
_entity_poly.type
_entity_poly.pdbx_seq_one_letter_code
_entity_poly.pdbx_strand_id
1 'polypeptide(L)'
;GYDARIPEYYKSRGVDVREYSIGDYVLNGGEVAVSVMVEAITRLIPGFMGNPESIVEESYTGADAILEHHQYTRPTTWRGLSVPAILTSGDHAKVDRFRRDDALERTSQIRPDLIEKLDCKSLSKQDRKTLISLGWEVSGDSPKRL
;
A
#
# COMPACT_ATOMS: atom_id res chain seq x y z
N GLY A 1 -27.05 5.79 -13.48
CA GLY A 1 -26.44 7.04 -13.97
C GLY A 1 -27.31 8.22 -13.58
N TYR A 2 -26.80 9.43 -13.77
CA TYR A 2 -27.54 10.67 -13.53
C TYR A 2 -27.49 11.56 -14.79
N ASP A 3 -28.33 12.59 -14.86
CA ASP A 3 -28.34 13.52 -15.99
C ASP A 3 -27.03 14.32 -16.07
N ALA A 4 -26.32 14.26 -17.20
CA ALA A 4 -25.01 14.87 -17.39
C ALA A 4 -25.00 16.40 -17.15
N ARG A 5 -26.14 17.08 -17.21
CA ARG A 5 -26.25 18.53 -16.93
C ARG A 5 -26.16 18.88 -15.45
N ILE A 6 -26.37 17.92 -14.55
CA ILE A 6 -26.32 18.14 -13.09
C ILE A 6 -24.94 18.65 -12.62
N PRO A 7 -23.82 17.97 -12.93
CA PRO A 7 -22.50 18.44 -12.53
C PRO A 7 -22.14 19.78 -13.20
N GLU A 8 -22.52 20.00 -14.46
CA GLU A 8 -22.34 21.28 -15.15
C GLU A 8 -23.05 22.42 -14.42
N TYR A 9 -24.31 22.22 -14.04
CA TYR A 9 -25.09 23.19 -13.28
C TYR A 9 -24.41 23.53 -11.95
N TYR A 10 -24.07 22.54 -11.12
CA TYR A 10 -23.47 22.82 -9.82
C TYR A 10 -22.08 23.45 -9.91
N LYS A 11 -21.26 23.06 -10.90
CA LYS A 11 -19.99 23.73 -11.21
C LYS A 11 -20.21 25.22 -11.53
N SER A 12 -21.22 25.55 -12.36
CA SER A 12 -21.54 26.95 -12.69
C SER A 12 -21.99 27.78 -11.49
N ARG A 13 -22.43 27.13 -10.40
CA ARG A 13 -22.83 27.76 -9.13
C ARG A 13 -21.67 27.88 -8.14
N GLY A 14 -20.45 27.51 -8.53
CA GLY A 14 -19.25 27.56 -7.68
C GLY A 14 -19.11 26.36 -6.74
N VAL A 15 -19.86 25.28 -6.94
CA VAL A 15 -19.69 24.03 -6.19
C VAL A 15 -18.57 23.21 -6.84
N ASP A 16 -17.60 22.75 -6.04
CA ASP A 16 -16.58 21.81 -6.51
C ASP A 16 -17.22 20.43 -6.71
N VAL A 17 -17.36 20.04 -7.97
CA VAL A 17 -17.93 18.74 -8.37
C VAL A 17 -16.87 17.95 -9.11
N ARG A 18 -16.55 16.78 -8.57
CA ARG A 18 -15.53 15.87 -9.08
C ARG A 18 -16.12 14.49 -9.31
N GLU A 19 -15.72 13.85 -10.39
CA GLU A 19 -16.06 12.48 -10.67
C GLU A 19 -14.92 11.58 -10.21
N TYR A 20 -15.25 10.56 -9.42
CA TYR A 20 -14.30 9.60 -8.88
C TYR A 20 -14.75 8.19 -9.22
N SER A 21 -13.79 7.33 -9.57
CA SER A 21 -13.96 5.89 -9.65
C SER A 21 -13.17 5.23 -8.53
N ILE A 22 -13.72 4.16 -7.95
CA ILE A 22 -13.03 3.32 -6.96
C ILE A 22 -12.39 2.06 -7.58
N GLY A 23 -12.46 1.92 -8.90
CA GLY A 23 -11.77 0.88 -9.66
C GLY A 23 -12.43 0.55 -11.00
N ASP A 24 -11.75 -0.28 -11.79
CA ASP A 24 -12.15 -0.64 -13.15
C ASP A 24 -13.18 -1.79 -13.17
N TYR A 25 -14.36 -1.53 -12.60
CA TYR A 25 -15.49 -2.47 -12.54
C TYR A 25 -16.81 -1.71 -12.42
N VAL A 26 -17.94 -2.39 -12.67
CA VAL A 26 -19.28 -1.78 -12.64
C VAL A 26 -20.04 -2.26 -11.40
N LEU A 27 -20.62 -1.31 -10.66
CA LEU A 27 -21.52 -1.57 -9.53
C LEU A 27 -22.98 -1.18 -9.89
N ASN A 28 -23.93 -1.70 -9.12
CA ASN A 28 -25.36 -1.38 -9.30
C ASN A 28 -25.69 0.09 -8.99
N GLY A 29 -24.93 0.71 -8.10
CA GLY A 29 -25.17 2.06 -7.59
C GLY A 29 -23.92 2.65 -6.92
N GLY A 30 -23.98 3.94 -6.58
CA GLY A 30 -22.86 4.70 -6.03
C GLY A 30 -22.67 4.53 -4.51
N GLU A 31 -23.59 3.90 -3.80
CA GLU A 31 -23.64 3.82 -2.34
C GLU A 31 -22.41 3.11 -1.75
N VAL A 32 -21.97 2.03 -2.39
CA VAL A 32 -20.75 1.31 -1.99
C VAL A 32 -19.51 2.17 -2.24
N ALA A 33 -19.46 2.90 -3.36
CA ALA A 33 -18.35 3.80 -3.66
C ALA A 33 -18.24 4.95 -2.65
N VAL A 34 -19.37 5.55 -2.28
CA VAL A 34 -19.43 6.57 -1.22
C VAL A 34 -18.98 6.00 0.11
N SER A 35 -19.41 4.78 0.47
CA SER A 35 -19.01 4.14 1.73
C SER A 35 -17.51 3.89 1.82
N VAL A 36 -16.89 3.40 0.73
CA VAL A 36 -15.43 3.21 0.64
C VAL A 36 -14.70 4.53 0.79
N MET A 37 -15.14 5.58 0.09
CA MET A 37 -14.51 6.91 0.17
C MET A 37 -14.63 7.50 1.57
N VAL A 38 -15.81 7.39 2.21
CA VAL A 38 -16.02 7.90 3.58
C VAL A 38 -15.10 7.17 4.56
N GLU A 39 -15.01 5.84 4.50
CA GLU A 39 -14.11 5.07 5.37
C GLU A 39 -12.64 5.49 5.15
N ALA A 40 -12.17 5.50 3.91
CA ALA A 40 -10.78 5.83 3.57
C ALA A 40 -10.38 7.28 3.90
N ILE A 41 -11.31 8.23 3.84
CA ILE A 41 -11.04 9.65 4.14
C ILE A 41 -11.16 9.92 5.63
N THR A 42 -12.21 9.41 6.29
CA THR A 42 -12.47 9.74 7.71
C THR A 42 -11.41 9.20 8.64
N ARG A 43 -10.78 8.07 8.31
CA ARG A 43 -9.62 7.54 9.06
C ARG A 43 -8.43 8.49 9.12
N LEU A 44 -8.31 9.44 8.18
CA LEU A 44 -7.22 10.41 8.13
C LEU A 44 -7.49 11.66 9.01
N ILE A 45 -8.67 11.76 9.62
CA ILE A 45 -9.02 12.89 10.49
C ILE A 45 -8.23 12.78 11.81
N PRO A 46 -7.56 13.86 12.26
CA PRO A 46 -6.83 13.85 13.52
C PRO A 46 -7.71 13.40 14.71
N GLY A 47 -7.20 12.44 15.49
CA GLY A 47 -7.90 11.89 16.66
C GLY A 47 -8.87 10.75 16.34
N PHE A 48 -9.06 10.37 15.07
CA PHE A 48 -9.84 9.17 14.71
C PHE A 48 -9.05 7.90 15.00
N MET A 49 -7.82 7.80 14.49
CA MET A 49 -6.94 6.67 14.74
C MET A 49 -6.29 6.78 16.13
N GLY A 50 -6.33 5.69 16.90
CA GLY A 50 -5.73 5.66 18.24
C GLY A 50 -4.21 5.84 18.24
N ASN A 51 -3.51 5.24 17.26
CA ASN A 51 -2.09 5.47 17.01
C ASN A 51 -1.88 6.03 15.60
N PRO A 52 -1.50 7.31 15.44
CA PRO A 52 -1.25 7.92 14.14
C PRO A 52 -0.13 7.25 13.33
N GLU A 53 0.87 6.67 14.01
CA GLU A 53 2.00 5.99 13.36
C GLU A 53 1.55 4.76 12.57
N SER A 54 0.41 4.18 12.92
CA SER A 54 -0.14 3.03 12.18
C SER A 54 -0.50 3.37 10.72
N ILE A 55 -0.80 4.63 10.39
CA ILE A 55 -1.07 5.03 9.00
C ILE A 55 0.23 5.01 8.17
N VAL A 56 1.37 5.32 8.81
CA VAL A 56 2.67 5.46 8.13
C VAL A 56 3.20 4.11 7.64
N GLU A 57 2.89 3.02 8.36
CA GLU A 57 3.37 1.66 8.07
C GLU A 57 2.45 0.86 7.12
N GLU A 58 1.33 1.43 6.68
CA GLU A 58 0.36 0.76 5.80
C GLU A 58 0.78 0.73 4.33
N SER A 59 0.11 -0.14 3.56
CA SER A 59 0.27 -0.20 2.10
C SER A 59 -0.02 1.16 1.45
N TYR A 60 0.76 1.50 0.41
CA TYR A 60 0.62 2.72 -0.39
C TYR A 60 0.96 4.04 0.31
N THR A 61 1.55 3.99 1.51
CA THR A 61 1.97 5.20 2.24
C THR A 61 3.44 5.56 1.98
N GLY A 62 3.76 6.85 2.03
CA GLY A 62 5.13 7.37 2.01
C GLY A 62 5.76 7.48 0.61
N ALA A 63 7.05 7.82 0.57
CA ALA A 63 7.81 7.99 -0.67
C ALA A 63 8.10 6.66 -1.38
N ASP A 64 8.15 5.57 -0.62
CA ASP A 64 8.35 4.19 -1.12
C ASP A 64 7.03 3.40 -1.00
N ALA A 65 5.98 3.88 -1.67
CA ALA A 65 4.62 3.33 -1.58
C ALA A 65 4.52 1.88 -2.13
N ILE A 66 4.81 0.90 -1.28
CA ILE A 66 4.74 -0.54 -1.55
C ILE A 66 3.61 -1.19 -0.74
N LEU A 67 3.40 -2.50 -0.92
CA LEU A 67 2.49 -3.27 -0.06
C LEU A 67 3.12 -3.53 1.30
N GLU A 68 2.28 -3.59 2.34
CA GLU A 68 2.69 -3.97 3.69
C GLU A 68 3.11 -5.45 3.77
N HIS A 69 4.02 -5.77 4.69
CA HIS A 69 4.46 -7.12 5.01
C HIS A 69 3.35 -7.99 5.62
N HIS A 70 3.59 -9.30 5.68
CA HIS A 70 2.73 -10.25 6.36
C HIS A 70 2.68 -9.98 7.86
N GLN A 71 1.47 -9.95 8.41
CA GLN A 71 1.22 -9.81 9.84
C GLN A 71 1.04 -11.19 10.49
N TYR A 72 1.63 -11.34 11.67
CA TYR A 72 1.55 -12.58 12.47
C TYR A 72 1.10 -12.25 13.89
N THR A 73 0.29 -13.12 14.48
CA THR A 73 -0.18 -12.98 15.85
C THR A 73 -0.20 -14.34 16.54
N ARG A 74 -0.51 -14.35 17.84
CA ARG A 74 -0.60 -15.58 18.63
C ARG A 74 -1.71 -16.49 18.09
N PRO A 75 -1.53 -17.82 18.14
CA PRO A 75 -0.39 -18.57 18.68
C PRO A 75 0.81 -18.67 17.70
N THR A 76 2.01 -18.93 18.23
CA THR A 76 3.27 -19.06 17.45
C THR A 76 3.22 -20.16 16.39
N THR A 77 2.42 -21.21 16.61
CA THR A 77 2.15 -22.26 15.62
C THR A 77 0.64 -22.45 15.50
N TRP A 78 0.12 -22.33 14.29
CA TRP A 78 -1.27 -22.55 13.98
C TRP A 78 -1.40 -23.62 12.88
N ARG A 79 -2.05 -24.75 13.19
CA ARG A 79 -2.24 -25.89 12.27
C ARG A 79 -0.94 -26.38 11.60
N GLY A 80 0.17 -26.39 12.35
CA GLY A 80 1.49 -26.81 11.84
C GLY A 80 2.26 -25.73 11.08
N LEU A 81 1.68 -24.55 10.88
CA LEU A 81 2.36 -23.38 10.31
C LEU A 81 2.91 -22.52 11.44
N SER A 82 4.23 -22.40 11.52
CA SER A 82 4.90 -21.58 12.53
C SER A 82 5.19 -20.18 12.01
N VAL A 83 5.10 -19.19 12.89
CA VAL A 83 5.60 -17.84 12.59
C VAL A 83 7.11 -17.90 12.28
N PRO A 84 7.63 -17.06 11.37
CA PRO A 84 9.07 -16.97 11.13
C PRO A 84 9.84 -16.74 12.43
N ALA A 85 10.86 -17.57 12.70
CA ALA A 85 11.61 -17.54 13.96
C ALA A 85 12.24 -16.17 14.25
N ILE A 86 12.54 -15.39 13.20
CA ILE A 86 13.07 -14.03 13.34
C ILE A 86 12.10 -13.10 14.06
N LEU A 87 10.79 -13.25 13.87
CA LEU A 87 9.76 -12.44 14.51
C LEU A 87 9.63 -12.71 16.01
N THR A 88 10.19 -13.81 16.50
CA THR A 88 10.24 -14.18 17.93
C THR A 88 11.64 -14.04 18.52
N SER A 89 12.60 -13.48 17.78
CA SER A 89 14.01 -13.42 18.20
C SER A 89 14.33 -12.31 19.21
N GLY A 90 13.46 -11.30 19.33
CA GLY A 90 13.73 -10.07 20.11
C GLY A 90 14.72 -9.10 19.45
N ASP A 91 15.25 -9.43 18.27
CA ASP A 91 16.17 -8.57 17.52
C ASP A 91 15.38 -7.61 16.61
N HIS A 92 15.06 -6.43 17.12
CA HIS A 92 14.26 -5.43 16.41
C HIS A 92 14.82 -5.08 15.03
N ALA A 93 16.15 -4.90 14.90
CA ALA A 93 16.77 -4.56 13.62
C ALA A 93 16.59 -5.67 12.58
N LYS A 94 16.70 -6.94 12.98
CA LYS A 94 16.43 -8.07 12.07
C LYS A 94 14.95 -8.23 11.75
N VAL A 95 14.06 -7.94 12.71
CA VAL A 95 12.61 -7.95 12.46
C VAL A 95 12.25 -6.89 11.43
N ASP A 96 12.74 -5.66 11.57
CA ASP A 96 12.43 -4.57 10.65
C ASP A 96 12.97 -4.85 9.24
N ARG A 97 14.19 -5.40 9.14
CA ARG A 97 14.73 -5.86 7.86
C ARG A 97 13.87 -6.96 7.24
N PHE A 98 13.47 -7.96 8.02
CA PHE A 98 12.62 -9.04 7.54
C PHE A 98 11.28 -8.51 7.00
N ARG A 99 10.64 -7.58 7.72
CA ARG A 99 9.39 -6.94 7.27
C ARG A 99 9.60 -6.19 5.96
N ARG A 100 10.68 -5.42 5.83
CA ARG A 100 10.98 -4.72 4.57
C ARG A 100 11.23 -5.67 3.40
N ASP A 101 11.96 -6.77 3.62
CA ASP A 101 12.18 -7.80 2.59
C ASP A 101 10.87 -8.46 2.16
N ASP A 102 10.03 -8.85 3.11
CA ASP A 102 8.74 -9.49 2.86
C ASP A 102 7.76 -8.54 2.13
N ALA A 103 7.75 -7.25 2.49
CA ALA A 103 7.00 -6.21 1.79
C ALA A 103 7.44 -6.06 0.32
N LEU A 104 8.75 -6.04 0.05
CA LEU A 104 9.30 -5.96 -1.31
C LEU A 104 8.96 -7.22 -2.12
N GLU A 105 9.04 -8.41 -1.51
CA GLU A 105 8.68 -9.67 -2.15
C GLU A 105 7.20 -9.70 -2.53
N ARG A 106 6.31 -9.40 -1.57
CA ARG A 106 4.85 -9.31 -1.81
C ARG A 106 4.53 -8.32 -2.92
N THR A 107 5.16 -7.16 -2.90
CA THR A 107 4.94 -6.11 -3.90
C THR A 107 5.44 -6.55 -5.27
N SER A 108 6.62 -7.14 -5.36
CA SER A 108 7.16 -7.70 -6.61
C SER A 108 6.23 -8.76 -7.22
N GLN A 109 5.56 -9.56 -6.39
CA GLN A 109 4.66 -10.63 -6.85
C GLN A 109 3.27 -10.12 -7.25
N ILE A 110 2.68 -9.24 -6.44
CA ILE A 110 1.26 -8.85 -6.56
C ILE A 110 1.10 -7.53 -7.33
N ARG A 111 1.99 -6.56 -7.12
CA ARG A 111 1.95 -5.21 -7.69
C ARG A 111 3.34 -4.78 -8.20
N PRO A 112 3.91 -5.49 -9.19
CA PRO A 112 5.22 -5.17 -9.75
C PRO A 112 5.30 -3.72 -10.27
N ASP A 113 4.17 -3.15 -10.70
CA ASP A 113 4.08 -1.74 -11.13
C ASP A 113 4.42 -0.73 -10.02
N LEU A 114 4.31 -1.11 -8.74
CA LEU A 114 4.77 -0.27 -7.63
C LEU A 114 6.29 -0.33 -7.46
N ILE A 115 6.91 -1.50 -7.73
CA ILE A 115 8.37 -1.63 -7.72
C ILE A 115 8.99 -0.77 -8.82
N GLU A 116 8.40 -0.78 -10.02
CA GLU A 116 8.84 0.04 -11.16
C GLU A 116 8.81 1.55 -10.91
N LYS A 117 8.04 2.00 -9.91
CA LYS A 117 7.91 3.41 -9.52
C LYS A 117 8.86 3.83 -8.41
N LEU A 118 9.57 2.88 -7.78
CA LEU A 118 10.55 3.21 -6.74
C LEU A 118 11.72 4.01 -7.35
N ASP A 119 12.23 4.97 -6.58
CA ASP A 119 13.48 5.66 -6.93
C ASP A 119 14.65 4.78 -6.48
N CYS A 120 15.43 4.27 -7.43
CA CYS A 120 16.60 3.48 -7.10
C CYS A 120 17.55 4.24 -6.16
N LYS A 121 17.67 5.58 -6.26
CA LYS A 121 18.57 6.38 -5.43
C LYS A 121 18.16 6.40 -3.95
N SER A 122 16.88 6.23 -3.63
CA SER A 122 16.40 6.11 -2.25
C SER A 122 16.61 4.71 -1.66
N LEU A 123 16.77 3.68 -2.49
CA LEU A 123 16.90 2.30 -2.04
C LEU A 123 18.20 2.03 -1.28
N SER A 124 18.06 1.42 -0.10
CA SER A 124 19.20 0.93 0.68
C SER A 124 19.95 -0.18 -0.05
N LYS A 125 21.20 -0.43 0.36
CA LYS A 125 22.00 -1.56 -0.17
C LYS A 125 21.31 -2.92 -0.01
N GLN A 126 20.56 -3.08 1.09
CA GLN A 126 19.82 -4.31 1.37
C GLN A 126 18.59 -4.44 0.46
N ASP A 127 17.82 -3.36 0.26
CA ASP A 127 16.66 -3.39 -0.65
C ASP A 127 17.07 -3.71 -2.09
N ARG A 128 18.16 -3.09 -2.56
CA ARG A 128 18.74 -3.39 -3.89
C ARG A 128 19.13 -4.85 -4.01
N LYS A 129 19.77 -5.43 -2.98
CA LYS A 129 20.14 -6.85 -2.97
C LYS A 129 18.90 -7.75 -3.05
N THR A 130 17.87 -7.44 -2.28
CA THR A 130 16.59 -8.19 -2.27
C THR A 130 15.92 -8.11 -3.63
N LEU A 131 15.78 -6.92 -4.21
CA LEU A 131 15.18 -6.73 -5.54
C LEU A 131 15.98 -7.44 -6.64
N ILE A 132 17.31 -7.40 -6.62
CA ILE A 132 18.15 -8.17 -7.55
C ILE A 132 17.88 -9.67 -7.42
N SER A 133 17.76 -10.20 -6.19
CA SER A 133 17.45 -11.61 -5.97
C SER A 133 16.04 -12.00 -6.46
N LEU A 134 15.12 -11.04 -6.52
CA LEU A 134 13.77 -11.18 -7.05
C LEU A 134 13.69 -10.98 -8.58
N GLY A 135 14.82 -10.72 -9.26
CA GLY A 135 14.89 -10.57 -10.72
C GLY A 135 14.73 -9.14 -11.23
N TRP A 136 15.03 -8.14 -10.39
CA TRP A 136 14.99 -6.73 -10.79
C TRP A 136 16.38 -6.15 -11.02
N GLU A 137 16.55 -5.41 -12.12
CA GLU A 137 17.66 -4.50 -12.33
C GLU A 137 17.41 -3.18 -11.60
N VAL A 138 18.35 -2.74 -10.76
CA VAL A 138 18.24 -1.51 -9.93
C VAL A 138 19.40 -0.54 -10.16
N SER A 139 20.03 -0.61 -11.33
CA SER A 139 21.19 0.22 -11.71
C SER A 139 20.80 1.63 -12.19
N GLY A 140 19.60 1.77 -12.77
CA GLY A 140 19.07 3.01 -13.33
C GLY A 140 18.34 3.89 -12.32
N ASP A 141 17.48 4.79 -12.81
CA ASP A 141 16.67 5.68 -11.95
C ASP A 141 15.51 4.95 -11.26
N SER A 142 14.91 3.95 -11.91
CA SER A 142 13.88 3.10 -11.31
C SER A 142 14.12 1.61 -11.62
N PRO A 143 13.59 0.69 -10.79
CA PRO A 143 13.74 -0.74 -11.03
C PRO A 143 13.13 -1.19 -12.36
N LYS A 144 13.79 -2.12 -13.04
CA LYS A 144 13.29 -2.78 -14.25
C LYS A 144 13.32 -4.28 -14.08
N ARG A 145 12.28 -4.97 -14.56
CA ARG A 145 12.25 -6.43 -14.52
C ARG A 145 13.15 -7.02 -15.60
N LEU A 146 13.98 -7.98 -15.23
CA LEU A 146 14.84 -8.74 -16.15
C LEU A 146 14.04 -9.80 -16.91
#